data_AF-A0AAU4N7M7-F1
#
_entry.id   AF-A0AAU4N7M7-F1
#
_cell.length_a   1.000
_cell.length_b   1.000
_cell.length_c   1.000
_cell.angle_alpha   90.00
_cell.angle_beta   90.00
_cell.angle_gamma   90.00
#
_symmetry.space_group_name_H-M   'P 1'
#
loop_
_entity.id
_entity.type
_entity.pdbx_description
1 polymer ?
#
loop_
_entity_poly.entity_id
_entity_poly.type
_entity_poly.pdbx_seq_one_letter_code
_entity_poly.pdbx_strand_id
1 'polypeptide(L)' 'MAREIRIEVDDETYEQLKRLAAGGHTEPEQYAAQLLTADITRTRFVEAAGTFAAEHAEGFAAPFGTGEGQAAA' A
#
# COMPACT_ATOMS: atom_id res chain seq x y z
N MET A 1 -15.64 -12.33 -15.84
CA MET A 1 -16.50 -11.15 -16.06
C MET A 1 -15.70 -9.93 -15.67
N ALA A 2 -15.42 -9.00 -16.60
CA ALA A 2 -14.80 -7.73 -16.27
C ALA A 2 -15.82 -6.80 -15.60
N ARG A 3 -15.38 -5.96 -14.66
CA ARG A 3 -16.21 -4.93 -13.99
C ARG A 3 -15.61 -3.56 -14.31
N GLU A 4 -16.46 -2.58 -14.62
CA GLU A 4 -16.05 -1.19 -14.91
C GLU A 4 -16.37 -0.30 -13.71
N ILE A 5 -15.47 0.64 -13.40
CA ILE A 5 -15.65 1.69 -12.40
C ILE A 5 -15.40 3.02 -13.10
N ARG A 6 -16.30 3.99 -12.92
CA ARG A 6 -16.13 5.37 -13.41
C ARG A 6 -15.78 6.28 -12.25
N ILE A 7 -14.74 7.09 -12.43
CA ILE A 7 -14.23 8.00 -11.43
C ILE A 7 -14.17 9.38 -12.08
N GLU A 8 -14.89 10.34 -11.52
CA GLU A 8 -14.78 11.74 -11.91
C GLU A 8 -13.58 12.36 -11.19
N VAL A 9 -12.72 13.02 -11.96
CA VAL A 9 -11.54 13.74 -11.46
C VAL A 9 -11.48 15.10 -12.14
N ASP A 10 -10.80 16.06 -11.53
CA ASP A 10 -10.54 17.34 -12.17
C ASP A 10 -9.54 17.21 -13.34
N ASP A 11 -9.52 18.24 -14.20
CA ASP A 11 -8.68 18.28 -15.40
C ASP A 11 -7.18 18.17 -15.05
N GLU A 12 -6.76 18.77 -13.94
CA GLU A 12 -5.36 18.75 -13.50
C GLU A 12 -4.91 17.32 -13.15
N THR A 13 -5.72 16.61 -12.39
CA THR A 13 -5.51 15.22 -12.00
C THR A 13 -5.50 14.33 -13.24
N TYR A 14 -6.43 14.56 -14.17
CA TYR A 14 -6.49 13.80 -15.42
C TYR A 14 -5.23 14.00 -16.28
N GLU A 15 -4.77 15.24 -16.44
CA GLU A 15 -3.54 15.52 -17.18
C GLU A 15 -2.28 15.02 -16.47
N GLN A 16 -2.25 15.04 -15.14
CA GLN A 16 -1.17 14.41 -14.38
C GLN A 16 -1.13 12.89 -14.60
N LEU A 17 -2.28 12.21 -14.55
CA LEU A 17 -2.38 10.79 -14.85
C LEU A 17 -1.82 10.47 -16.24
N LYS A 18 -2.22 11.23 -17.27
CA LYS A 18 -1.72 11.07 -18.64
C LYS A 18 -0.21 11.23 -18.74
N ARG A 19 0.36 12.25 -18.08
CA ARG A 19 1.82 12.46 -18.05
C ARG A 19 2.56 11.30 -17.40
N LEU A 20 2.06 10.78 -16.28
CA LEU A 20 2.67 9.66 -15.58
C LEU A 20 2.59 8.36 -16.40
N ALA A 21 1.43 8.09 -17.01
CA ALA A 21 1.22 6.95 -17.89
C ALA A 21 2.17 6.99 -19.10
N ALA A 22 2.32 8.18 -19.72
CA ALA A 22 3.26 8.39 -20.82
C ALA A 22 4.72 8.16 -20.39
N GLY A 23 5.11 8.59 -19.19
CA GLY A 23 6.44 8.31 -18.62
C GLY A 23 6.73 6.82 -18.43
N GLY A 24 5.69 6.00 -18.23
CA GLY A 24 5.76 4.54 -18.18
C GLY A 24 5.41 3.84 -19.50
N HIS A 25 5.29 4.56 -20.61
CA HIS A 25 4.87 4.03 -21.92
C HIS A 25 3.61 3.14 -21.87
N THR A 26 2.65 3.53 -21.03
CA THR A 26 1.43 2.76 -20.77
C THR A 26 0.20 3.63 -21.06
N GLU A 27 -0.90 3.00 -21.48
CA GLU A 27 -2.17 3.72 -21.66
C GLU A 27 -2.69 4.26 -20.31
N PRO A 28 -3.29 5.47 -20.26
CA PRO A 28 -3.75 6.08 -19.01
C PRO A 28 -4.69 5.20 -18.19
N GLU A 29 -5.61 4.48 -18.86
CA GLU A 29 -6.57 3.58 -18.23
C GLU A 29 -5.88 2.37 -17.57
N GLN A 30 -4.90 1.79 -18.26
CA GLN A 30 -4.12 0.67 -17.75
C GLN A 30 -3.24 1.12 -16.58
N TYR A 31 -2.64 2.30 -16.68
CA TYR A 31 -1.86 2.89 -15.59
C TYR A 31 -2.73 3.17 -14.35
N ALA A 32 -3.93 3.74 -14.53
CA ALA A 32 -4.89 3.95 -13.46
C ALA A 32 -5.31 2.63 -12.79
N ALA A 33 -5.59 1.59 -13.58
CA ALA A 33 -5.95 0.27 -13.06
C ALA A 33 -4.82 -0.37 -12.24
N GLN A 34 -3.57 -0.22 -12.69
CA GLN A 34 -2.39 -0.68 -11.95
C GLN A 34 -2.23 0.07 -10.63
N LEU A 35 -2.37 1.41 -10.63
CA LEU A 35 -2.32 2.24 -9.43
C LEU A 35 -3.38 1.82 -8.40
N LEU A 36 -4.65 1.70 -8.83
CA LEU A 36 -5.76 1.25 -7.99
C LEU A 36 -5.51 -0.15 -7.42
N THR A 37 -5.01 -1.07 -8.24
CA THR A 37 -4.71 -2.44 -7.80
C THR A 37 -3.56 -2.47 -6.78
N ALA A 38 -2.50 -1.70 -7.03
CA ALA A 38 -1.36 -1.59 -6.14
C ALA A 38 -1.77 -1.01 -4.78
N ASP A 39 -2.62 0.01 -4.77
CA ASP A 39 -3.08 0.65 -3.54
C ASP A 39 -3.98 -0.25 -2.69
N ILE A 40 -4.93 -0.96 -3.33
CA ILE A 40 -5.76 -1.98 -2.65
C ILE A 40 -4.89 -3.10 -2.07
N THR A 41 -3.90 -3.57 -2.85
CA THR A 41 -2.99 -4.64 -2.42
C THR A 41 -2.14 -4.17 -1.24
N ARG A 42 -1.63 -2.95 -1.29
CA ARG A 42 -0.84 -2.34 -0.22
C ARG A 42 -1.64 -2.23 1.07
N THR A 43 -2.87 -1.71 1.00
CA THR A 43 -3.75 -1.59 2.17
C THR A 43 -3.98 -2.95 2.82
N ARG A 44 -4.38 -3.96 2.02
CA ARG A 44 -4.58 -5.33 2.51
C ARG A 44 -3.31 -5.93 3.12
N PHE A 45 -2.16 -5.67 2.50
CA PHE A 45 -0.89 -6.14 3.03
C PHE A 45 -0.56 -5.53 4.39
N VAL A 46 -0.74 -4.21 4.54
CA VAL A 46 -0.49 -3.50 5.81
C VAL A 46 -1.43 -4.00 6.91
N GLU A 47 -2.71 -4.18 6.60
CA GLU A 47 -3.69 -4.75 7.53
C GLU A 47 -3.29 -6.17 7.95
N ALA A 48 -2.99 -7.05 7.00
CA ALA A 48 -2.60 -8.42 7.27
C ALA A 48 -1.28 -8.51 8.08
N ALA A 49 -0.30 -7.67 7.75
CA ALA A 49 0.96 -7.57 8.48
C ALA A 49 0.74 -7.08 9.92
N GLY A 50 -0.17 -6.12 10.13
CA GLY A 50 -0.58 -5.66 11.45
C GLY A 50 -1.20 -6.78 12.29
N THR A 51 -2.14 -7.53 11.72
CA THR A 51 -2.75 -8.70 12.38
C THR A 51 -1.71 -9.75 12.72
N PHE A 52 -0.85 -10.11 11.77
CA PHE A 52 0.23 -11.08 11.99
C PHE A 52 1.16 -10.63 13.11
N ALA A 53 1.57 -9.35 13.12
CA ALA A 53 2.39 -8.79 14.17
C ALA A 53 1.68 -8.86 15.53
N ALA A 54 0.39 -8.53 15.61
CA ALA A 54 -0.37 -8.60 16.85
C ALA A 54 -0.48 -10.04 17.39
N GLU A 55 -0.73 -11.03 16.51
CA GLU A 55 -0.86 -12.44 16.88
C GLU A 55 0.46 -13.09 17.32
N HIS A 56 1.58 -12.62 16.77
CA HIS A 56 2.88 -13.26 16.98
C HIS A 56 3.90 -12.41 17.75
N ALA A 57 3.56 -11.17 18.12
CA ALA A 57 4.46 -10.26 18.84
C ALA A 57 4.97 -10.87 20.15
N GLU A 58 4.12 -11.49 20.96
CA GLU A 58 4.52 -12.10 22.23
C GLU A 58 5.45 -13.31 22.02
N GLY A 59 5.15 -14.14 21.02
CA GLY A 59 5.98 -15.29 20.64
C GLY A 59 7.35 -14.90 20.09
N PHE A 60 7.46 -13.71 19.49
CA PHE A 60 8.73 -13.12 19.05
C PHE A 60 9.47 -12.38 20.16
N ALA A 61 8.75 -11.72 21.07
CA ALA A 61 9.31 -11.03 22.23
C ALA A 61 9.91 -12.00 23.26
N ALA A 62 9.35 -13.20 23.43
CA ALA A 62 9.89 -14.19 24.36
C ALA A 62 11.36 -14.60 24.07
N PRO A 63 11.78 -14.85 22.82
CA PRO A 63 13.19 -15.12 22.48
C PRO A 63 14.05 -13.89 22.19
N PHE A 64 13.48 -12.73 21.82
CA PHE A 64 14.27 -11.58 21.31
C PHE A 64 13.97 -10.22 21.99
N GLY A 65 13.01 -10.15 22.91
CA GLY A 65 12.60 -8.92 23.59
C GLY A 65 13.41 -8.64 24.85
N THR A 66 14.60 -8.05 24.71
CA THR A 66 15.24 -7.33 25.83
C THR A 66 15.60 -5.93 25.37
N GLY A 67 14.92 -4.93 25.93
CA GLY A 67 15.17 -3.53 25.63
C GLY A 67 14.28 -2.54 26.37
N GLU A 68 13.71 -2.88 27.53
CA GLU A 68 13.45 -1.84 28.52
C GLU A 68 14.80 -1.36 29.06
N GLY A 69 14.93 -0.05 29.24
CA GLY A 69 16.18 0.63 29.51
C GLY A 69 17.05 -0.09 30.55
N GLN A 70 18.26 -0.44 30.14
CA GLN A 70 19.38 -0.51 31.06
C GLN A 70 19.55 0.91 31.61
N ALA A 71 18.84 1.19 32.70
CA ALA A 71 18.93 2.42 33.44
C ALA A 71 20.40 2.64 33.81
N ALA A 72 20.88 3.83 33.47
CA ALA A 72 22.06 4.39 34.11
C ALA A 72 21.85 4.38 35.63
N ALA A 73 22.64 3.58 36.35
CA ALA A 73 23.04 3.76 37.75
C ALA A 73 24.22 2.83 38.06
#